data_AF-A0A2V9U7K3-F1
#
_entry.id   AF-A0A2V9U7K3-F1
#
_cell.length_a   1.000
_cell.length_b   1.000
_cell.length_c   1.000
_cell.angle_alpha   90.00
_cell.angle_beta   90.00
_cell.angle_gamma   90.00
#
_symmetry.space_group_name_H-M   'P 1'
#
loop_
_entity.id
_entity.type
_entity.pdbx_description
1 polymer ?
#
loop_
_entity_poly.entity_id
_entity_poly.type
_entity_poly.pdbx_seq_one_letter_code
_entity_poly.pdbx_strand_id
1 'polypeptide(L)'
;MRNSKVLAFAILLAALTSIPSSASAQVSINIGPEPACPYGYYDYAPYNCAPYGYYGPEWFSGGVFIGAGPWFRGPHDFHGHVDNRFDPQHGYAGPHPERGEKPFNHFHGNEVRDGRGHAEGGHR
;
A
#
# COMPACT_ATOMS: atom_id res chain seq x y z
N MET A 1 3.01 -58.12 29.10
CA MET A 1 4.01 -57.11 28.64
C MET A 1 3.92 -56.74 27.16
N ARG A 2 3.45 -57.63 26.26
CA ARG A 2 3.39 -57.37 24.81
C ARG A 2 2.25 -56.42 24.41
N ASN A 3 1.08 -56.56 25.03
CA ASN A 3 -0.13 -55.80 24.68
C ASN A 3 -0.06 -54.32 25.13
N SER A 4 0.62 -54.05 26.26
CA SER A 4 0.81 -52.68 26.76
C SER A 4 1.76 -51.87 25.89
N LYS A 5 2.77 -52.50 25.27
CA LYS A 5 3.65 -51.86 24.28
C LYS A 5 2.92 -51.53 22.99
N VAL A 6 2.00 -52.39 22.55
CA VAL A 6 1.17 -52.14 21.35
C VAL A 6 0.21 -50.97 21.58
N LEU A 7 -0.40 -50.88 22.77
CA LEU A 7 -1.24 -49.76 23.16
C LEU A 7 -0.47 -48.43 23.21
N ALA A 8 0.75 -48.43 23.77
CA ALA A 8 1.60 -47.25 23.81
C ALA A 8 2.00 -46.77 22.40
N PHE A 9 2.30 -47.69 21.48
CA PHE A 9 2.59 -47.35 20.09
C PHE A 9 1.37 -46.80 19.35
N ALA A 10 0.18 -47.36 19.57
CA ALA A 10 -1.05 -46.88 18.94
C ALA A 10 -1.40 -45.44 19.38
N ILE A 11 -1.21 -45.11 20.66
CA ILE A 11 -1.45 -43.76 21.19
C ILE A 11 -0.43 -42.77 20.61
N LEU A 12 0.84 -43.18 20.48
CA LEU A 12 1.89 -42.33 19.91
C LEU A 12 1.63 -42.04 18.42
N LEU A 13 1.19 -43.04 17.64
CA LEU A 13 0.83 -42.83 16.24
C LEU A 13 -0.40 -41.92 16.08
N ALA A 14 -1.40 -42.05 16.95
CA ALA A 14 -2.59 -41.20 16.92
C ALA A 14 -2.28 -39.74 17.30
N ALA A 15 -1.26 -39.51 18.13
CA ALA A 15 -0.81 -38.16 18.50
C ALA A 15 0.01 -37.48 17.40
N LEU A 16 0.65 -38.23 16.50
CA LEU A 16 1.44 -37.65 15.40
C LEU A 16 0.59 -37.16 14.22
N THR A 17 -0.67 -37.61 14.10
CA THR A 17 -1.55 -37.24 12.99
C THR A 17 -2.38 -35.98 13.24
N SER A 18 -2.35 -35.42 14.46
CA SER A 18 -3.11 -34.22 14.83
C SER A 18 -2.34 -32.92 14.61
N ILE A 19 -1.57 -32.82 13.52
CA ILE A 19 -0.94 -31.55 13.13
C ILE A 19 -2.05 -30.63 12.60
N PRO A 20 -2.39 -29.51 13.29
CA PRO A 20 -3.31 -28.55 12.74
C PRO A 20 -2.70 -28.02 11.44
N SER A 21 -3.41 -28.23 10.33
CA SER A 21 -3.03 -27.62 9.06
C SER A 21 -3.24 -26.13 9.21
N SER A 22 -2.15 -25.36 9.28
CA SER A 22 -2.19 -23.91 9.23
C SER A 22 -2.98 -23.49 7.99
N ALA A 23 -4.20 -23.01 8.18
CA ALA A 23 -5.01 -22.49 7.09
C ALA A 23 -4.29 -21.25 6.53
N SER A 24 -4.03 -21.22 5.23
CA SER A 24 -3.56 -20.01 4.57
C SER A 24 -4.65 -18.95 4.74
N ALA A 25 -4.34 -17.86 5.46
CA ALA A 25 -5.21 -16.70 5.52
C ALA A 25 -5.31 -16.12 4.10
N GLN A 26 -6.44 -16.34 3.43
CA GLN A 26 -6.70 -15.78 2.12
C GLN A 26 -7.11 -14.31 2.30
N VAL A 27 -6.13 -13.40 2.24
CA VAL A 27 -6.41 -11.96 2.23
C VAL A 27 -6.82 -11.58 0.81
N SER A 28 -8.12 -11.54 0.53
CA SER A 28 -8.64 -10.97 -0.72
C SER A 28 -8.57 -9.45 -0.64
N ILE A 29 -7.65 -8.83 -1.37
CA ILE A 29 -7.63 -7.39 -1.54
C ILE A 29 -8.61 -7.06 -2.66
N ASN A 30 -9.84 -6.68 -2.30
CA ASN A 30 -10.76 -6.09 -3.26
C ASN A 30 -10.32 -4.64 -3.49
N ILE A 31 -9.67 -4.37 -4.62
CA ILE A 31 -9.46 -3.00 -5.09
C ILE A 31 -10.83 -2.45 -5.50
N GLY A 32 -11.35 -1.54 -4.68
CA GLY A 32 -12.66 -0.92 -4.87
C GLY A 32 -12.66 0.21 -5.91
N PRO A 33 -13.65 1.12 -5.87
CA PRO A 33 -13.58 2.35 -6.64
C PRO A 33 -12.39 3.22 -6.20
N GLU A 34 -11.96 4.13 -7.07
CA GLU A 34 -10.89 5.10 -6.79
C GLU A 34 -11.25 5.94 -5.55
N PRO A 35 -10.32 6.13 -4.60
CA PRO A 35 -10.55 6.97 -3.43
C PRO A 35 -10.91 8.41 -3.79
N ALA A 36 -12.01 8.93 -3.23
CA ALA A 36 -12.44 10.31 -3.42
C ALA A 36 -11.69 11.28 -2.48
N CYS A 37 -10.42 11.56 -2.78
CA CYS A 37 -9.54 12.41 -1.98
C CYS A 37 -9.27 13.77 -2.66
N PRO A 38 -9.18 14.89 -1.91
CA PRO A 38 -8.99 16.22 -2.49
C PRO A 38 -7.73 16.39 -3.35
N TYR A 39 -6.64 15.72 -2.98
CA TYR A 39 -5.31 15.88 -3.63
C TYR A 39 -4.70 14.55 -4.07
N GLY A 40 -5.54 13.53 -4.22
CA GLY A 40 -5.09 12.16 -4.45
C GLY A 40 -4.86 11.37 -3.16
N TYR A 41 -4.33 10.17 -3.34
CA TYR A 41 -4.20 9.13 -2.33
C TYR A 41 -2.87 8.42 -2.52
N TYR A 42 -2.33 7.81 -1.46
CA TYR A 42 -1.06 7.09 -1.55
C TYR A 42 -1.12 5.96 -2.59
N ASP A 43 -0.02 5.72 -3.30
CA ASP A 43 0.09 4.70 -4.36
C ASP A 43 0.13 3.25 -3.84
N TYR A 44 0.08 3.06 -2.52
CA TYR A 44 0.05 1.77 -1.85
C TYR A 44 -1.25 1.54 -1.06
N ALA A 45 -1.64 0.27 -0.91
CA ALA A 45 -2.79 -0.12 -0.11
C ALA A 45 -2.62 0.28 1.38
N PRO A 46 -3.67 0.81 2.05
CA PRO A 46 -5.08 0.81 1.64
C PRO A 46 -5.51 2.04 0.81
N TYR A 47 -4.59 2.76 0.19
CA TYR A 47 -4.88 3.94 -0.66
C TYR A 47 -5.56 5.08 0.11
N ASN A 48 -5.04 5.38 1.30
CA ASN A 48 -5.54 6.50 2.11
C ASN A 48 -5.28 7.85 1.41
N CYS A 49 -6.09 8.86 1.70
CA CYS A 49 -5.90 10.20 1.17
C CYS A 49 -4.53 10.75 1.57
N ALA A 50 -3.78 11.27 0.59
CA ALA A 50 -2.50 11.92 0.84
C ALA A 50 -2.73 13.40 1.15
N PRO A 51 -1.87 14.02 1.98
CA PRO A 51 -1.94 15.43 2.24
C PRO A 51 -1.52 16.28 1.06
N TYR A 52 -1.98 17.53 1.09
CA TYR A 52 -1.52 18.51 0.12
C TYR A 52 0.01 18.61 0.16
N GLY A 53 0.63 18.60 -1.01
CA GLY A 53 2.09 18.66 -1.15
C GLY A 53 2.77 17.30 -1.29
N TYR A 54 2.06 16.17 -1.11
CA TYR A 54 2.63 14.85 -1.40
C TYR A 54 2.90 14.66 -2.90
N TYR A 55 1.94 15.01 -3.76
CA TYR A 55 2.08 14.91 -5.21
C TYR A 55 2.55 16.22 -5.85
N GLY A 56 3.52 16.13 -6.76
CA GLY A 56 3.95 17.23 -7.61
C GLY A 56 2.94 17.60 -8.70
N PRO A 57 3.10 18.77 -9.37
CA PRO A 57 2.18 19.24 -10.41
C PRO A 57 1.97 18.25 -11.57
N GLU A 58 2.95 17.39 -11.85
CA GLU A 58 2.93 16.38 -12.91
C GLU A 58 1.77 15.38 -12.74
N TRP A 59 1.35 15.13 -11.50
CA TRP A 59 0.24 14.23 -11.17
C TRP A 59 -1.15 14.85 -11.41
N PHE A 60 -1.20 16.09 -11.90
CA PHE A 60 -2.44 16.82 -12.11
C PHE A 60 -2.58 17.26 -13.56
N SER A 61 -3.71 16.93 -14.18
CA SER A 61 -4.09 17.43 -15.51
C SER A 61 -5.23 18.43 -15.35
N GLY A 62 -4.99 19.71 -15.65
CA GLY A 62 -5.98 20.77 -15.46
C GLY A 62 -6.43 20.95 -14.00
N GLY A 63 -5.57 20.61 -13.04
CA GLY A 63 -5.89 20.62 -11.60
C GLY A 63 -6.61 19.37 -11.08
N VAL A 64 -6.87 18.38 -11.93
CA VAL A 64 -7.48 17.11 -11.55
C VAL A 64 -6.40 16.05 -11.38
N PHE A 65 -6.38 15.36 -10.24
CA PHE A 65 -5.47 14.25 -9.98
C PHE A 65 -5.71 13.11 -10.98
N ILE A 66 -4.65 12.64 -11.63
CA ILE A 66 -4.75 11.64 -12.70
C ILE A 66 -4.81 10.18 -12.19
N GLY A 67 -4.73 10.00 -10.88
CA GLY A 67 -4.69 8.71 -10.20
C GLY A 67 -3.26 8.28 -9.87
N ALA A 68 -3.15 7.21 -9.09
CA ALA A 68 -1.93 6.45 -8.83
C ALA A 68 -2.27 4.96 -8.65
N GLY A 69 -1.29 4.09 -8.88
CA GLY A 69 -1.44 2.64 -8.72
C GLY A 69 -2.52 2.06 -9.65
N PRO A 70 -3.50 1.30 -9.13
CA PRO A 70 -4.52 0.63 -9.95
C PRO A 70 -5.42 1.56 -10.77
N TRP A 71 -5.62 2.82 -10.33
CA TRP A 71 -6.48 3.79 -11.01
C TRP A 71 -5.71 4.88 -11.76
N PHE A 72 -4.39 4.72 -11.93
CA PHE A 72 -3.58 5.63 -12.72
C PHE A 72 -4.04 5.67 -14.19
N ARG A 73 -4.33 6.88 -14.69
CA ARG A 73 -4.82 7.11 -16.07
C ARG A 73 -3.90 8.02 -16.90
N GLY A 74 -2.68 8.25 -16.44
CA GLY A 74 -1.70 9.06 -17.16
C GLY A 74 -0.97 8.30 -18.29
N PRO A 75 0.02 8.94 -18.93
CA PRO A 75 0.85 8.33 -19.96
C PRO A 75 1.60 7.08 -19.47
N HIS A 76 1.95 6.18 -20.38
CA HIS A 76 2.70 4.96 -20.04
C HIS A 76 4.07 5.25 -19.41
N ASP A 77 4.84 6.19 -19.99
CA ASP A 77 6.18 6.56 -19.51
C ASP A 77 6.12 7.72 -18.51
N PHE A 78 5.06 7.77 -17.71
CA PHE A 78 4.85 8.82 -16.74
C PHE A 78 5.81 8.69 -15.56
N HIS A 79 6.44 9.81 -15.21
CA HIS A 79 7.28 9.96 -14.04
C HIS A 79 6.91 11.27 -13.37
N GLY A 80 6.50 11.19 -12.11
CA GLY A 80 6.03 12.33 -11.35
C GLY A 80 6.76 12.41 -10.02
N HIS A 81 7.06 13.64 -9.59
CA HIS A 81 7.68 13.84 -8.30
C HIS A 81 6.67 13.64 -7.18
N VAL A 82 7.14 13.08 -6.07
CA VAL A 82 6.45 13.05 -4.79
C VAL A 82 7.36 13.62 -3.70
N ASP A 83 6.74 14.11 -2.63
CA ASP A 83 7.43 14.48 -1.40
C ASP A 83 7.12 13.43 -0.33
N ASN A 84 7.99 12.42 -0.22
CA ASN A 84 7.81 11.28 0.68
C ASN A 84 7.87 11.67 2.17
N ARG A 85 8.26 12.91 2.52
CA ARG A 85 8.18 13.42 3.90
C ARG A 85 6.74 13.52 4.40
N PHE A 86 5.78 13.51 3.49
CA PHE A 86 4.35 13.47 3.77
C PHE A 86 3.76 12.05 3.81
N ASP A 87 4.62 11.02 3.79
CA ASP A 87 4.24 9.62 3.85
C ASP A 87 4.33 9.06 5.29
N PRO A 88 3.26 8.46 5.83
CA PRO A 88 3.27 7.79 7.13
C PRO A 88 4.33 6.69 7.26
N GLN A 89 4.68 6.00 6.17
CA GLN A 89 5.78 5.03 6.14
C GLN A 89 7.14 5.67 6.37
N HIS A 90 7.28 6.96 6.05
CA HIS A 90 8.47 7.78 6.30
C HIS A 90 8.36 8.62 7.58
N GLY A 91 7.38 8.33 8.45
CA GLY A 91 7.22 8.98 9.75
C GLY A 91 6.36 10.25 9.75
N TYR A 92 5.65 10.53 8.65
CA TYR A 92 4.68 11.62 8.65
C TYR A 92 3.52 11.33 9.63
N ALA A 93 3.30 12.26 10.56
CA ALA A 93 2.20 12.21 11.52
C ALA A 93 1.37 13.51 11.52
N GLY A 94 1.49 14.29 10.43
CA GLY A 94 0.82 15.58 10.28
C GLY A 94 -0.68 15.47 9.99
N PRO A 95 -1.38 16.61 10.00
CA PRO A 95 -2.79 16.67 9.66
C PRO A 95 -3.00 16.22 8.21
N HIS A 96 -3.99 15.36 8.01
CA HIS A 96 -4.48 15.04 6.67
C HIS A 96 -5.45 16.15 6.22
N PRO A 97 -5.57 16.40 4.92
CA PRO A 97 -6.21 17.59 4.40
C PRO A 97 -7.71 17.50 4.62
N GLU A 98 -8.29 18.61 5.05
CA GLU A 98 -9.73 18.74 5.11
C GLU A 98 -10.31 18.93 3.70
N ARG A 99 -11.60 18.60 3.55
CA ARG A 99 -12.30 18.78 2.28
C ARG A 99 -12.36 20.26 1.92
N GLY A 100 -11.62 20.68 0.88
CA GLY A 100 -11.71 22.03 0.31
C GLY A 100 -10.57 22.98 0.64
N GLU A 101 -9.46 22.49 1.20
CA GLU A 101 -8.22 23.29 1.30
C GLU A 101 -7.74 23.76 -0.10
N LYS A 102 -6.91 24.80 -0.17
CA LYS A 102 -6.41 25.32 -1.45
C LYS A 102 -4.97 24.86 -1.70
N PRO A 103 -4.59 24.59 -2.96
CA PRO A 103 -3.21 24.27 -3.29
C PRO A 103 -2.23 25.37 -2.91
N PHE A 104 -1.23 25.08 -2.06
CA PHE A 104 -0.10 25.97 -1.78
C PHE A 104 1.00 25.83 -2.84
N ASN A 105 1.56 26.95 -3.29
CA ASN A 105 2.79 26.94 -4.08
C ASN A 105 3.98 26.55 -3.19
N HIS A 106 5.03 25.98 -3.80
CA HIS A 106 6.25 25.41 -3.19
C HIS A 106 6.19 23.90 -2.87
N PHE A 107 5.84 23.08 -3.86
CA PHE A 107 6.12 21.64 -3.82
C PHE A 107 7.64 21.39 -3.76
N HIS A 108 8.07 20.47 -2.88
CA HIS A 108 9.47 20.13 -2.66
C HIS A 108 9.69 18.62 -2.79
N GLY A 109 9.49 18.11 -4.01
CA GLY A 109 9.69 16.71 -4.34
C GLY A 109 11.09 16.23 -4.00
N ASN A 110 11.16 15.05 -3.41
CA ASN A 110 12.41 14.39 -3.04
C ASN A 110 12.52 12.95 -3.58
N GLU A 111 11.48 12.50 -4.29
CA GLU A 111 11.43 11.18 -4.91
C GLU A 111 10.64 11.26 -6.22
N VAL A 112 10.99 10.42 -7.18
CA VAL A 112 10.26 10.29 -8.45
C VAL A 112 9.59 8.93 -8.48
N ARG A 113 8.32 8.87 -8.86
CA ARG A 113 7.55 7.64 -8.99
C ARG A 113 6.88 7.53 -10.35
N ASP A 114 6.76 6.31 -10.84
CA ASP A 114 5.89 6.00 -11.96
C ASP A 114 4.41 5.93 -11.52
N GLY A 115 3.51 5.84 -12.50
CA GLY A 115 2.07 5.73 -12.23
C GLY A 115 1.65 4.46 -11.48
N ARG A 116 2.54 3.47 -11.34
CA ARG A 116 2.29 2.18 -10.67
C ARG A 116 2.78 2.15 -9.22
N GLY A 117 3.49 3.19 -8.81
CA GLY A 117 4.07 3.36 -7.48
C GLY A 117 5.48 2.80 -7.33
N HIS A 118 6.20 2.63 -8.44
CA HIS A 118 7.61 2.30 -8.42
C HIS A 118 8.44 3.57 -8.33
N ALA A 119 9.29 3.66 -7.31
CA ALA A 119 10.25 4.75 -7.18
C ALA A 119 11.40 4.56 -8.18
N GLU A 120 11.76 5.63 -8.90
CA GLU A 120 12.95 5.65 -9.74
C GLU A 120 14.19 5.94 -8.88
N GLY A 121 15.27 5.18 -9.10
CA GLY A 121 16.57 5.47 -8.48
C GLY A 121 16.83 4.83 -7.10
N GLY A 122 16.08 3.81 -6.71
CA GLY A 122 16.36 2.99 -5.52
C GLY A 122 17.60 2.09 -5.68
N HIS A 123 18.80 2.66 -5.75
CA HIS A 123 20.05 1.94 -5.58
C HIS A 123 20.83 2.45 -4.36
N ARG A 124 20.67 1.67 -3.27
CA ARG A 124 21.47 1.57 -2.03
C ARG A 124 21.26 2.62 -0.95
#